data_AF-A0A822DS80-F1
#
_entry.id   AF-A0A822DS80-F1
#
_cell.length_a   1.000
_cell.length_b   1.000
_cell.length_c   1.000
_cell.angle_alpha   90.00
_cell.angle_beta   90.00
_cell.angle_gamma   90.00
#
_symmetry.space_group_name_H-M   'P 1'
#
loop_
_entity.id
_entity.type
_entity.pdbx_description
1 polymer ?
#
loop_
_entity_poly.entity_id
_entity_poly.type
_entity_poly.pdbx_seq_one_letter_code
_entity_poly.pdbx_strand_id
1 'polypeptide(L)' 'LERISMANRQILKDRVAIVTGADSGIGQGTAVAFAKAGADVVIT' A
#
# COMPACT_ATOMS: atom_id res chain seq x y z
N LEU A 1 -10.65 19.39 -16.27
CA LEU A 1 -9.20 19.11 -16.24
C LEU A 1 -8.74 18.54 -14.88
N GLU A 2 -9.54 17.69 -14.22
CA GLU A 2 -9.19 17.10 -12.89
C GLU A 2 -9.03 15.56 -12.92
N ARG A 3 -9.01 14.94 -14.10
CA ARG A 3 -8.84 13.48 -14.23
C ARG A 3 -7.38 13.01 -14.11
N ILE A 4 -6.43 13.89 -13.76
CA ILE A 4 -4.98 13.62 -13.82
C ILE A 4 -4.34 13.29 -12.45
N SER A 5 -5.00 13.49 -11.31
CA SER A 5 -4.36 13.24 -9.99
C SER A 5 -4.82 11.98 -9.25
N MET A 6 -5.07 10.87 -9.96
CA MET A 6 -5.16 9.55 -9.32
C MET A 6 -3.77 8.90 -9.17
N ALA A 7 -2.78 9.38 -9.91
CA ALA A 7 -1.52 8.67 -10.15
C ALA A 7 -0.51 8.70 -8.99
N ASN A 8 -0.71 9.51 -7.94
CA ASN A 8 0.28 9.58 -6.85
C ASN A 8 -0.32 9.88 -5.47
N ARG A 9 -1.35 9.13 -5.08
CA ARG A 9 -1.95 9.28 -3.74
C ARG A 9 -1.16 8.47 -2.70
N GLN A 10 -0.11 9.10 -2.16
CA GLN A 10 0.62 8.62 -0.98
C GLN A 10 -0.18 8.87 0.31
N ILE A 11 -1.42 8.39 0.37
CA ILE A 11 -2.36 8.64 1.48
C ILE A 11 -1.91 7.99 2.80
N LEU A 12 -0.99 7.02 2.73
CA LEU A 12 -0.41 6.33 3.88
C LEU A 12 1.05 6.76 4.14
N LYS A 13 1.50 7.90 3.58
CA LYS A 13 2.83 8.43 3.86
C LYS A 13 3.07 8.57 5.36
N ASP A 14 4.27 8.21 5.81
CA ASP A 14 4.72 8.27 7.20
C ASP A 14 3.88 7.37 8.14
N ARG A 15 3.21 6.35 7.58
CA ARG A 15 2.48 5.31 8.34
C ARG A 15 3.16 3.96 8.17
N VAL A 16 3.18 3.20 9.26
CA VAL A 16 3.63 1.81 9.27
C VAL A 16 2.42 0.88 9.17
N ALA A 17 2.50 -0.13 8.31
CA ALA A 17 1.50 -1.19 8.19
C ALA A 17 2.11 -2.57 8.41
N ILE A 18 1.45 -3.40 9.22
CA ILE A 18 1.81 -4.80 9.42
C ILE A 18 0.78 -5.65 8.66
N VAL A 19 1.24 -6.43 7.69
CA VAL A 19 0.40 -7.32 6.88
C VAL A 19 0.80 -8.76 7.15
N THR A 20 -0.14 -9.58 7.62
CA THR A 20 0.07 -11.02 7.87
C THR A 20 -0.51 -11.86 6.73
N GLY A 21 0.04 -13.05 6.51
CA GLY A 21 -0.33 -13.90 5.38
C GLY A 21 0.04 -13.27 4.03
N ALA A 22 1.13 -12.50 3.98
CA ALA A 22 1.50 -11.71 2.81
C ALA A 22 2.15 -12.52 1.68
N ASP A 23 2.35 -13.82 1.87
CA ASP A 23 3.02 -14.72 0.92
C ASP A 23 2.24 -14.88 -0.40
N SER A 24 0.90 -14.79 -0.37
CA SER A 24 0.07 -14.95 -1.57
C SER A 24 -1.29 -14.28 -1.46
N GLY A 25 -2.00 -14.21 -2.60
CA GLY A 25 -3.40 -13.81 -2.67
C GLY A 25 -3.67 -12.41 -2.12
N ILE A 26 -4.65 -12.31 -1.22
CA ILE A 26 -5.13 -11.02 -0.69
C ILE A 26 -4.05 -10.34 0.17
N GLY A 27 -3.30 -11.10 0.97
CA GLY A 27 -2.24 -10.55 1.80
C GLY A 27 -1.14 -9.90 0.96
N GLN A 28 -0.67 -10.60 -0.08
CA GLN A 28 0.29 -10.06 -1.04
C GLN A 28 -0.23 -8.79 -1.73
N GLY A 29 -1.48 -8.83 -2.24
CA GLY A 29 -2.10 -7.69 -2.89
C GLY A 29 -2.24 -6.47 -1.96
N THR A 30 -2.55 -6.72 -0.69
CA THR A 30 -2.70 -5.69 0.34
C THR A 30 -1.37 -5.03 0.66
N ALA A 31 -0.31 -5.82 0.88
CA ALA A 31 1.04 -5.30 1.12
C ALA A 31 1.52 -4.41 -0.04
N VAL A 32 1.30 -4.85 -1.29
CA VAL A 32 1.64 -4.05 -2.48
C VAL A 32 0.82 -2.77 -2.58
N ALA A 33 -0.49 -2.84 -2.30
CA ALA A 33 -1.35 -1.65 -2.34
C ALA A 33 -0.94 -0.61 -1.28
N PHE A 34 -0.58 -1.07 -0.07
CA PHE A 34 -0.16 -0.19 1.02
C PHE A 34 1.19 0.47 0.74
N ALA A 35 2.15 -0.27 0.20
CA ALA A 35 3.42 0.28 -0.25
C ALA A 35 3.23 1.34 -1.35
N LYS A 36 2.36 1.07 -2.34
CA LYS A 36 2.01 2.06 -3.38
C LYS A 36 1.33 3.31 -2.83
N ALA A 37 0.57 3.16 -1.75
CA ALA A 37 -0.04 4.27 -1.02
C ALA A 37 0.95 5.00 -0.08
N GLY A 38 2.22 4.61 -0.03
CA GLY A 38 3.28 5.32 0.70
C GLY A 38 3.55 4.83 2.12
N ALA A 39 2.98 3.70 2.53
CA ALA A 39 3.26 3.11 3.83
C ALA A 39 4.63 2.41 3.86
N ASP A 40 5.27 2.42 5.03
CA ASP A 40 6.32 1.47 5.36
C ASP A 40 5.67 0.14 5.78
N VAL A 41 5.93 -0.94 5.04
CA VAL A 41 5.21 -2.21 5.20
C VAL A 41 6.12 -3.28 5.81
N VAL A 42 5.66 -3.88 6.91
CA VAL A 42 6.22 -5.10 7.50
C VAL A 42 5.30 -6.26 7.16
N ILE A 43 5.88 -7.38 6.73
CA ILE A 43 5.13 -8.56 6.31
C ILE A 43 5.49 -9.80 7.14
N THR A 44 4.51 -10.69 7.32
CA THR A 44 4.65 -12.04 7.89
C THR A 44 3.63 -12.99 7.28
#